data_AF-A0A6I4HVM7-F1
#
_entry.id   AF-A0A6I4HVM7-F1
#
_cell.length_a   1.000
_cell.length_b   1.000
_cell.length_c   1.000
_cell.angle_alpha   90.00
_cell.angle_beta   90.00
_cell.angle_gamma   90.00
#
_symmetry.space_group_name_H-M   'P 1'
#
loop_
_entity.id
_entity.type
_entity.pdbx_description
1 polymer ?
#
loop_
_entity_poly.entity_id
_entity_poly.type
_entity_poly.pdbx_seq_one_letter_code
_entity_poly.pdbx_strand_id
1 'polypeptide(L)'
;MASFKILKNESDYNEAVNRAIEIFDAEPGNPHFDELEILGLLIKDYEDKHHPIPIPNPVEVIKYKLNEKGLKNKDLIPLMGSEGHVSAILSGKRRLTLDMVKDLVGFLDIPADKLLG
;
A
#
# COMPACT_ATOMS: atom_id res chain seq x y z
N MET A 1 29.80 20.83 6.03
CA MET A 1 28.92 19.92 5.25
C MET A 1 28.29 18.97 6.25
N ALA A 2 26.96 18.87 6.27
CA ALA A 2 26.30 17.86 7.09
C ALA A 2 26.76 16.48 6.65
N SER A 3 27.21 15.65 7.60
CA SER A 3 27.68 14.30 7.31
C SER A 3 26.48 13.36 7.39
N PHE A 4 25.92 12.98 6.24
CA PHE A 4 24.83 12.01 6.18
C PHE A 4 25.36 10.58 6.32
N LYS A 5 24.57 9.71 6.96
CA LYS A 5 24.87 8.29 7.14
C LYS A 5 23.65 7.46 6.76
N ILE A 6 23.89 6.23 6.32
CA ILE A 6 22.82 5.24 6.13
C ILE A 6 22.19 4.94 7.49
N LEU A 7 20.86 4.93 7.54
CA LEU A 7 20.09 4.61 8.73
C LEU A 7 20.11 3.10 8.94
N LYS A 8 20.63 2.63 10.08
CA LYS A 8 20.81 1.18 10.34
C LYS A 8 19.89 0.66 11.43
N ASN A 9 19.30 1.54 12.22
CA ASN A 9 18.47 1.21 13.35
C ASN A 9 17.44 2.32 13.61
N GLU A 10 16.53 2.06 14.53
CA GLU A 10 15.42 2.94 14.86
C GLU A 10 15.88 4.29 15.44
N SER A 11 17.02 4.35 16.13
CA SER A 11 17.58 5.61 16.64
C SER A 11 18.03 6.51 15.49
N ASP A 12 18.76 5.96 14.52
CA ASP A 12 19.18 6.72 13.32
C ASP A 12 17.96 7.24 12.55
N TYR A 13 16.93 6.40 12.44
CA TYR A 13 15.66 6.74 11.79
C TYR A 13 14.94 7.89 12.50
N ASN A 14 14.75 7.79 13.81
CA ASN A 14 14.07 8.82 14.59
C ASN A 14 14.83 10.15 14.56
N GLU A 15 16.17 10.13 14.60
CA GLU A 15 17.00 11.33 14.44
C GLU A 15 16.76 11.98 13.07
N ALA A 16 16.76 11.19 11.99
CA ALA A 16 16.53 11.69 10.64
C ALA A 16 15.12 12.26 10.46
N VAL A 17 14.09 11.59 10.99
CA VAL A 17 12.70 12.05 10.94
C VAL A 17 12.53 13.36 11.72
N ASN A 18 13.05 13.44 12.94
CA ASN A 18 12.99 14.67 13.75
C ASN A 18 13.67 15.84 13.03
N ARG A 19 14.83 15.59 12.40
CA ARG A 19 15.52 16.62 11.63
C ARG A 19 14.71 17.06 10.41
N ALA A 20 14.09 16.11 9.68
CA ALA A 20 13.24 16.43 8.55
C ALA A 20 12.03 17.27 8.97
N ILE A 21 11.43 17.00 10.13
CA ILE A 21 10.34 17.80 10.70
C ILE A 21 10.81 19.23 11.02
N GLU A 22 11.99 19.40 11.60
CA GLU A 22 12.54 20.73 11.92
C GLU A 22 12.73 21.62 10.69
N ILE A 23 13.04 21.04 9.53
CA ILE A 23 13.32 21.76 8.29
C ILE A 23 12.25 21.54 7.21
N PHE A 24 11.08 21.01 7.59
CA PHE A 24 10.04 20.60 6.65
C PHE A 24 9.55 21.73 5.73
N ASP A 25 9.55 22.97 6.24
CA ASP A 25 9.14 24.17 5.51
C ASP A 25 10.26 24.78 4.63
N ALA A 26 11.39 24.08 4.45
CA ALA A 26 12.45 24.54 3.57
C ALA A 26 11.96 24.58 2.11
N GLU A 27 12.19 25.71 1.44
CA GLU A 27 11.85 25.90 0.03
C GLU A 27 13.08 25.77 -0.89
N PRO A 28 12.89 25.44 -2.18
CA PRO A 28 13.97 25.38 -3.16
C PRO A 28 14.87 26.63 -3.15
N GLY A 29 16.19 26.41 -3.16
CA GLY A 29 17.19 27.48 -3.05
C GLY A 29 17.66 27.75 -1.61
N ASN A 30 17.01 27.16 -0.60
CA ASN A 30 17.52 27.08 0.77
C ASN A 30 18.46 25.86 0.91
N PRO A 31 19.64 25.99 1.53
CA PRO A 31 20.50 24.83 1.83
C PRO A 31 19.83 23.70 2.62
N HIS A 32 18.80 24.02 3.41
CA HIS A 32 17.99 23.02 4.12
C HIS A 32 17.05 22.22 3.22
N PHE A 33 16.76 22.70 2.01
CA PHE A 33 15.96 21.95 1.03
C PHE A 33 16.74 20.73 0.53
N ASP A 34 18.00 20.92 0.14
CA ASP A 34 18.89 19.82 -0.26
C ASP A 34 19.07 18.80 0.88
N GLU A 35 19.16 19.28 2.12
CA GLU A 35 19.20 18.43 3.32
C GLU A 35 17.90 17.62 3.48
N LEU A 36 16.74 18.26 3.34
CA LEU A 36 15.43 17.63 3.43
C LEU A 36 15.23 16.56 2.35
N GLU A 37 15.69 16.81 1.12
CA GLU A 37 15.64 15.82 0.03
C GLU A 37 16.47 14.57 0.36
N ILE A 38 17.69 14.75 0.86
CA ILE A 38 18.55 13.63 1.26
C ILE A 38 17.94 12.86 2.43
N LEU A 39 17.42 13.55 3.45
CA LEU A 39 16.76 12.91 4.59
C LEU A 39 15.54 12.11 4.14
N GLY A 40 14.71 12.66 3.24
CA GLY A 40 13.56 11.95 2.68
C GLY A 40 13.95 10.64 1.99
N LEU A 41 15.04 10.63 1.21
CA LEU A 41 15.56 9.41 0.58
C LEU A 41 16.04 8.39 1.60
N LEU A 42 16.75 8.82 2.64
CA LEU A 42 17.27 7.94 3.69
C LEU A 42 16.15 7.32 4.54
N ILE A 43 15.17 8.14 4.94
CA ILE A 43 13.98 7.71 5.68
C ILE A 43 13.22 6.67 4.86
N LYS A 44 12.93 6.96 3.59
CA LYS A 44 12.23 6.05 2.68
C LYS A 44 12.97 4.71 2.54
N ASP A 45 14.28 4.71 2.32
CA ASP A 45 15.07 3.48 2.18
C ASP A 45 15.04 2.63 3.46
N TYR A 46 15.03 3.26 4.64
CA TYR A 46 14.88 2.57 5.91
C TYR A 46 13.47 1.98 6.08
N GLU A 47 12.42 2.76 5.80
CA GLU A 47 11.02 2.33 5.88
C GLU A 47 10.72 1.17 4.92
N ASP A 48 11.18 1.25 3.67
CA ASP A 48 10.99 0.17 2.69
C ASP A 48 11.55 -1.18 3.18
N LYS A 49 12.63 -1.16 3.99
CA LYS A 49 13.29 -2.36 4.52
C LYS A 49 12.68 -2.86 5.84
N HIS A 50 12.25 -1.96 6.72
CA HIS A 50 11.85 -2.30 8.09
C HIS A 50 10.35 -2.20 8.33
N HIS A 51 9.66 -1.36 7.56
CA HIS A 51 8.23 -1.10 7.62
C HIS A 51 7.59 -1.22 6.23
N PRO A 52 7.78 -2.36 5.53
CA PRO A 52 7.21 -2.52 4.20
C PRO A 52 5.70 -2.36 4.27
N ILE A 53 5.14 -1.55 3.37
CA ILE A 53 3.68 -1.42 3.23
C ILE A 53 3.13 -2.84 2.95
N PRO A 54 2.31 -3.41 3.85
CA PRO A 54 1.82 -4.76 3.64
C PRO A 54 1.00 -4.80 2.35
N ILE A 55 1.26 -5.80 1.51
CA ILE A 55 0.43 -6.05 0.33
C ILE A 55 -1.00 -6.24 0.87
N PRO A 56 -1.96 -5.39 0.46
CA PRO A 56 -3.30 -5.50 1.00
C PRO A 56 -3.86 -6.86 0.63
N ASN A 57 -4.47 -7.53 1.60
CA ASN A 57 -5.11 -8.82 1.35
C ASN A 57 -6.10 -8.65 0.20
N PRO A 58 -6.02 -9.45 -0.89
CA PRO A 58 -6.91 -9.34 -2.05
C PRO A 58 -8.39 -9.26 -1.69
N VAL A 59 -8.81 -9.98 -0.64
CA VAL A 59 -10.18 -9.95 -0.14
C VAL A 59 -10.57 -8.58 0.42
N GLU A 60 -9.67 -7.92 1.15
CA GLU A 60 -9.92 -6.59 1.70
C GLU A 60 -9.96 -5.53 0.59
N VAL A 61 -9.13 -5.68 -0.45
CA VAL A 61 -9.18 -4.82 -1.65
C VAL A 61 -10.54 -4.94 -2.35
N ILE A 62 -11.05 -6.16 -2.51
CA ILE A 62 -12.37 -6.42 -3.11
C ILE A 62 -13.48 -5.77 -2.27
N LYS A 63 -13.48 -6.00 -0.95
CA LYS A 63 -14.49 -5.41 -0.04
C LYS A 63 -14.46 -3.89 -0.07
N TYR A 64 -13.26 -3.31 -0.05
CA TYR A 64 -13.08 -1.87 -0.15
C TYR A 64 -13.69 -1.32 -1.44
N LYS A 65 -13.39 -1.93 -2.59
CA LYS A 65 -13.96 -1.51 -3.88
C LYS A 65 -15.47 -1.71 -3.99
N LEU A 66 -16.02 -2.78 -3.42
CA LEU A 66 -17.47 -2.94 -3.32
C LEU A 66 -18.10 -1.78 -2.56
N ASN A 67 -17.53 -1.42 -1.40
CA ASN A 67 -18.03 -0.31 -0.58
C ASN A 67 -17.90 1.04 -1.31
N GLU A 68 -16.74 1.33 -1.91
CA GLU A 68 -16.48 2.53 -2.71
C GLU A 68 -17.52 2.72 -3.82
N LYS A 69 -17.92 1.62 -4.47
CA LYS A 69 -18.90 1.62 -5.57
C LYS A 69 -20.35 1.42 -5.11
N GLY A 70 -20.62 1.31 -3.81
CA GLY A 70 -21.97 1.04 -3.27
C GLY A 70 -22.55 -0.33 -3.62
N LEU A 71 -21.69 -1.30 -3.96
CA LEU A 71 -22.04 -2.66 -4.34
C LEU A 71 -22.10 -3.59 -3.12
N LYS A 72 -22.88 -4.65 -3.24
CA LYS A 72 -23.04 -5.71 -2.24
C LYS A 72 -22.33 -6.98 -2.71
N ASN A 73 -22.02 -7.88 -1.77
CA ASN A 73 -21.39 -9.17 -2.10
C ASN A 73 -22.16 -9.97 -3.16
N LYS A 74 -23.50 -9.92 -3.13
CA LYS A 74 -24.35 -10.59 -4.12
C LYS A 74 -24.11 -10.12 -5.57
N ASP A 75 -23.57 -8.92 -5.76
CA ASP A 75 -23.29 -8.37 -7.07
C ASP A 75 -22.04 -9.01 -7.71
N LEU A 76 -21.26 -9.80 -6.93
CA LEU A 76 -20.19 -10.66 -7.44
C LEU A 76 -20.67 -12.05 -7.90
N ILE A 77 -21.94 -12.41 -7.65
CA ILE A 77 -22.48 -13.73 -8.05
C ILE A 77 -22.34 -13.98 -9.56
N PRO A 78 -22.58 -13.02 -10.47
CA PRO A 78 -22.38 -13.23 -11.91
C PRO A 78 -20.94 -13.62 -12.28
N LEU A 79 -19.95 -13.24 -11.48
CA LEU A 79 -18.53 -13.53 -11.72
C LEU A 79 -18.08 -14.84 -11.06
N MET A 80 -18.73 -15.25 -9.96
CA MET A 80 -18.26 -16.36 -9.11
C MET A 80 -19.24 -17.54 -9.03
N GLY A 81 -20.43 -17.40 -9.63
CA GLY A 81 -21.44 -18.44 -9.81
C GLY A 81 -22.51 -18.51 -8.72
N SER A 82 -22.16 -18.46 -7.43
CA SER A 82 -23.14 -18.57 -6.34
C SER A 82 -22.80 -17.74 -5.10
N GLU A 83 -23.82 -17.40 -4.31
CA GLU A 83 -23.65 -16.64 -3.06
C GLU A 83 -22.75 -17.36 -2.06
N GLY A 84 -22.90 -18.69 -1.93
CA GLY A 84 -22.03 -19.50 -1.09
C GLY A 84 -20.58 -19.46 -1.53
N HIS A 85 -20.33 -19.40 -2.85
CA HIS A 85 -18.97 -19.29 -3.39
C HIS A 85 -18.36 -17.91 -3.10
N VAL A 86 -19.11 -16.83 -3.34
CA VAL A 86 -18.69 -15.46 -3.01
C VAL A 86 -18.34 -15.35 -1.53
N SER A 87 -19.20 -15.85 -0.64
CA SER A 87 -18.98 -15.81 0.80
C SER A 87 -17.71 -16.59 1.21
N ALA A 88 -17.47 -17.76 0.60
CA ALA A 88 -16.26 -18.55 0.87
C ALA A 88 -14.98 -17.82 0.44
N ILE A 89 -15.00 -17.06 -0.67
CA ILE A 89 -13.89 -16.23 -1.12
C ILE A 89 -13.69 -15.03 -0.18
N LEU A 90 -14.75 -14.27 0.09
CA LEU A 90 -14.69 -13.04 0.92
C LEU A 90 -14.41 -13.30 2.41
N SER A 91 -14.54 -14.56 2.85
CA SER A 91 -14.13 -15.00 4.19
C SER A 91 -12.74 -15.67 4.22
N GLY A 92 -12.06 -15.78 3.07
CA GLY A 92 -10.74 -16.40 2.95
C GLY A 92 -10.75 -17.93 3.03
N LYS A 93 -11.92 -18.58 3.09
CA LYS A 93 -12.04 -20.05 3.09
C LYS A 93 -11.68 -20.68 1.74
N ARG A 94 -11.74 -19.90 0.66
CA ARG A 94 -11.30 -20.28 -0.69
C ARG A 94 -10.41 -19.18 -1.27
N ARG A 95 -9.45 -19.59 -2.10
CA ARG A 95 -8.58 -18.69 -2.86
C ARG A 95 -9.25 -18.26 -4.16
N LEU A 96 -8.92 -17.06 -4.63
CA LEU A 96 -9.28 -16.60 -5.97
C LEU A 96 -8.60 -17.46 -7.03
N THR A 97 -9.32 -17.79 -8.10
CA THR A 97 -8.73 -18.36 -9.31
C THR A 97 -8.28 -17.25 -10.24
N LEU A 98 -7.40 -17.55 -11.20
CA LEU A 98 -6.93 -16.56 -12.18
C LEU A 98 -8.06 -15.97 -13.02
N ASP A 99 -9.08 -16.76 -13.34
CA ASP A 99 -10.23 -16.26 -14.11
C ASP A 99 -11.08 -15.31 -13.27
N MET A 100 -11.30 -15.61 -11.98
CA MET A 100 -11.94 -14.66 -11.06
C MET A 100 -11.15 -13.35 -10.93
N VAL A 101 -9.82 -13.42 -10.91
CA VAL A 101 -8.98 -12.21 -10.86
C VAL A 101 -9.22 -11.36 -12.11
N LYS A 102 -9.23 -11.95 -13.31
CA LYS A 102 -9.50 -11.23 -14.56
C LYS A 102 -10.88 -10.58 -14.55
N ASP A 103 -11.89 -11.31 -14.08
CA ASP A 103 -13.27 -10.83 -14.00
C ASP A 103 -13.39 -9.65 -13.01
N LEU A 104 -12.73 -9.75 -11.86
CA LEU A 104 -12.69 -8.70 -10.84
C LEU A 104 -11.94 -7.45 -11.29
N VAL A 105 -10.84 -7.62 -12.06
CA VAL A 105 -10.10 -6.48 -12.65
C VAL A 105 -11.05 -5.67 -13.54
N GLY A 106 -11.81 -6.32 -14.42
CA GLY A 106 -12.75 -5.63 -15.30
C GLY A 106 -13.96 -5.05 -14.56
N PHE A 107 -14.51 -5.78 -13.57
CA PHE A 107 -15.75 -5.39 -12.90
C PHE A 107 -15.55 -4.33 -11.81
N LEU A 108 -14.49 -4.44 -11.02
CA LEU A 108 -14.21 -3.54 -9.89
C LEU A 108 -13.13 -2.49 -10.17
N ASP A 109 -12.50 -2.53 -11.36
CA ASP A 109 -11.39 -1.65 -11.72
C ASP A 109 -10.24 -1.75 -10.70
N ILE A 110 -9.88 -2.99 -10.36
CA ILE A 110 -8.79 -3.32 -9.45
C ILE A 110 -7.57 -3.74 -10.28
N PRO A 111 -6.40 -3.10 -10.13
CA PRO A 111 -5.17 -3.58 -10.75
C PRO A 111 -4.85 -5.02 -10.34
N ALA A 112 -4.48 -5.87 -11.29
CA ALA A 112 -4.29 -7.30 -11.05
C ALA A 112 -3.23 -7.60 -9.98
N ASP A 113 -2.18 -6.78 -9.87
CA ASP A 113 -1.13 -6.89 -8.84
C ASP A 113 -1.68 -6.78 -7.40
N LYS A 114 -2.85 -6.14 -7.22
CA LYS A 114 -3.51 -6.03 -5.91
C LYS A 114 -4.33 -7.27 -5.53
N LEU A 115 -4.56 -8.17 -6.48
CA LEU A 115 -5.32 -9.42 -6.28
C LEU A 115 -4.44 -10.67 -6.31
N LEU A 116 -3.20 -10.54 -6.80
CA LEU A 116 -2.21 -11.60 -6.86
C LEU A 116 -1.32 -11.51 -5.61
N GLY A 117 -1.77 -12.17 -4.55
CA GLY A 117 -0.98 -12.38 -3.32
C GLY A 117 -0.04 -13.57 -3.41
#